data_AF-A0AAD1RX80-F1
#
_entry.id   AF-A0AAD1RX80-F1
#
_cell.length_a   1.000
_cell.length_b   1.000
_cell.length_c   1.000
_cell.angle_alpha   90.00
_cell.angle_beta   90.00
_cell.angle_gamma   90.00
#
_symmetry.space_group_name_H-M   'P 1'
#
loop_
_entity.id
_entity.type
_entity.pdbx_description
1 polymer ?
#
loop_
_entity_poly.entity_id
_entity_poly.type
_entity_poly.pdbx_seq_one_letter_code
_entity_poly.pdbx_strand_id
1 'polypeptide(L)'
;MAEPETVASSAPAEARQPATLSCLVAPSFSDACGLVSSPHSALVVETHRRHLALSPKYLQKKRSGIQEQLNTELLRYSTGLSGVPVSYDNIKLIGELADIYDDLGHIHVNIEADFVIFRPEYGQKLVAIYGFFGCTAGLVLPSPRLPMGI
;
A
#
# COMPACT_ATOMS: atom_id res chain seq x y z
N MET A 1 13.63 -32.86 51.18
CA MET A 1 13.58 -31.41 51.41
C MET A 1 14.66 -30.81 50.54
N ALA A 2 14.24 -29.99 49.55
CA ALA A 2 14.92 -28.88 48.86
C ALA A 2 16.36 -29.06 48.34
N GLU A 3 16.81 -28.61 47.18
CA GLU A 3 16.35 -28.00 45.91
C GLU A 3 17.64 -28.04 45.04
N PRO A 4 17.63 -28.35 43.73
CA PRO A 4 18.82 -28.15 42.89
C PRO A 4 18.83 -26.74 42.28
N GLU A 5 19.82 -25.92 42.64
CA GLU A 5 20.03 -24.58 42.07
C GLU A 5 20.51 -24.68 40.61
N THR A 6 19.68 -24.13 39.73
CA THR A 6 19.93 -23.95 38.29
C THR A 6 20.70 -22.65 38.09
N VAL A 7 21.95 -22.71 37.61
CA VAL A 7 22.70 -21.52 37.19
C VAL A 7 22.64 -21.42 35.67
N ALA A 8 21.85 -20.45 35.22
CA ALA A 8 21.66 -20.06 33.85
C ALA A 8 22.96 -19.58 33.20
N SER A 9 23.29 -20.17 32.05
CA SER A 9 24.35 -19.70 31.14
C SER A 9 23.80 -18.55 30.31
N SER A 10 24.37 -17.36 30.48
CA SER A 10 24.08 -16.16 29.71
C SER A 10 24.99 -16.08 28.48
N ALA A 11 24.37 -15.98 27.31
CA ALA A 11 25.01 -15.65 26.03
C ALA A 11 24.09 -14.69 25.24
N PRO A 12 24.66 -13.87 24.34
CA PRO A 12 24.46 -12.42 24.36
C PRO A 12 23.25 -11.93 23.57
N ALA A 13 22.71 -10.80 24.03
CA ALA A 13 21.71 -10.00 23.33
C ALA A 13 22.30 -9.44 22.03
N GLU A 14 22.02 -10.12 20.93
CA GLU A 14 22.38 -9.68 19.60
C GLU A 14 21.50 -8.49 19.18
N ALA A 15 22.18 -7.47 18.66
CA ALA A 15 21.68 -6.14 18.39
C ALA A 15 20.40 -6.11 17.54
N ARG A 16 19.28 -5.66 18.14
CA ARG A 16 18.16 -5.12 17.35
C ARG A 16 18.51 -3.70 16.92
N GLN A 17 19.23 -3.60 15.80
CA GLN A 17 19.38 -2.35 15.09
C GLN A 17 17.99 -1.83 14.69
N PRO A 18 17.66 -0.54 14.94
CA PRO A 18 16.43 0.03 14.45
C PRO A 18 16.50 0.06 12.92
N ALA A 19 15.63 -0.72 12.29
CA ALA A 19 15.50 -0.75 10.83
C ALA A 19 15.27 0.68 10.34
N THR A 20 16.27 1.22 9.66
CA THR A 20 16.20 2.50 8.96
C THR A 20 15.05 2.44 7.96
N LEU A 21 14.03 3.28 8.18
CA LEU A 21 12.82 3.32 7.38
C LEU A 21 13.13 3.84 5.98
N SER A 22 13.33 2.95 5.02
CA SER A 22 13.12 3.23 3.60
C SER A 22 11.61 3.33 3.33
N CYS A 23 10.98 4.37 3.90
CA CYS A 23 9.54 4.47 4.17
C CYS A 23 8.63 4.66 2.93
N LEU A 24 9.15 4.77 1.71
CA LEU A 24 8.33 5.19 0.55
C LEU A 24 8.51 4.34 -0.69
N VAL A 25 9.35 3.31 -0.64
CA VAL A 25 9.54 2.41 -1.79
C VAL A 25 8.56 1.26 -1.64
N ALA A 26 7.60 1.17 -2.56
CA ALA A 26 6.73 0.01 -2.65
C ALA A 26 7.60 -1.25 -2.78
N PRO A 27 7.39 -2.29 -1.96
CA PRO A 27 8.17 -3.51 -2.05
C PRO A 27 7.96 -4.15 -3.43
N SER A 28 8.97 -4.85 -3.92
CA SER A 28 8.82 -5.63 -5.15
C SER A 28 7.76 -6.72 -4.96
N PHE A 29 7.18 -7.24 -6.04
CA PHE A 29 6.15 -8.26 -5.96
C PHE A 29 6.63 -9.53 -5.21
N SER A 30 7.87 -9.95 -5.45
CA SER A 30 8.47 -11.09 -4.75
C SER A 30 8.57 -10.84 -3.24
N ASP A 31 9.01 -9.66 -2.83
CA ASP A 31 9.12 -9.31 -1.41
C ASP A 31 7.74 -9.23 -0.76
N ALA A 32 6.77 -8.65 -1.47
CA ALA A 32 5.38 -8.55 -1.03
C ALA A 32 4.73 -9.94 -0.87
N CYS A 33 5.00 -10.88 -1.77
CA CYS A 33 4.57 -12.28 -1.63
C CYS A 33 5.22 -12.96 -0.41
N GLY A 34 6.49 -12.67 -0.13
CA GLY A 34 7.14 -13.12 1.12
C GLY A 34 6.42 -12.60 2.37
N LEU A 35 5.94 -11.35 2.33
CA LEU A 35 5.19 -10.73 3.42
C LEU A 35 3.77 -11.29 3.57
N VAL A 36 3.12 -11.75 2.50
CA VAL A 36 1.81 -12.43 2.58
C VAL A 36 1.86 -13.64 3.53
N SER A 37 3.00 -14.31 3.62
CA SER A 37 3.20 -15.45 4.52
C SER A 37 3.39 -15.05 5.99
N SER A 38 3.56 -13.76 6.29
CA SER A 38 3.81 -13.28 7.65
C SER A 38 2.52 -13.13 8.47
N PRO A 39 2.54 -13.47 9.76
CA PRO A 39 1.37 -13.29 10.62
C PRO A 39 1.04 -11.81 10.76
N HIS A 40 -0.26 -11.48 10.78
CA HIS A 40 -0.77 -10.11 10.94
C HIS A 40 -0.48 -9.14 9.77
N SER A 41 -0.07 -9.65 8.61
CA SER A 41 0.22 -8.82 7.43
C SER A 41 -1.03 -8.30 6.70
N ALA A 42 -2.16 -9.04 6.77
CA ALA A 42 -3.39 -8.73 6.03
C ALA A 42 -3.20 -8.47 4.52
N LEU A 43 -2.14 -9.02 3.95
CA LEU A 43 -1.85 -8.98 2.52
C LEU A 43 -2.48 -10.20 1.85
N VAL A 44 -3.11 -9.99 0.70
CA VAL A 44 -3.74 -11.04 -0.12
C VAL A 44 -3.26 -10.89 -1.56
N VAL A 45 -2.91 -12.00 -2.20
CA VAL A 45 -2.60 -12.02 -3.64
C VAL A 45 -3.87 -12.35 -4.41
N GLU A 46 -4.34 -11.45 -5.26
CA GLU A 46 -5.52 -11.67 -6.10
C GLU A 46 -5.31 -11.16 -7.52
N THR A 47 -5.69 -11.98 -8.48
CA THR A 47 -5.71 -11.64 -9.90
C THR A 47 -6.94 -10.80 -10.22
N HIS A 48 -6.75 -9.64 -10.84
CA HIS A 48 -7.85 -8.76 -11.22
C HIS A 48 -7.79 -8.34 -12.68
N ARG A 49 -8.94 -8.47 -13.35
CA ARG A 49 -9.17 -7.92 -14.68
C ARG A 49 -9.66 -6.49 -14.59
N ARG A 50 -9.01 -5.58 -15.30
CA ARG A 50 -9.35 -4.15 -15.31
C ARG A 50 -9.34 -3.58 -16.72
N HIS A 51 -10.25 -2.66 -16.95
CA HIS A 51 -10.29 -1.85 -18.15
C HIS A 51 -9.51 -0.55 -17.91
N LEU A 52 -8.46 -0.31 -18.69
CA LEU A 52 -7.67 0.93 -18.62
C LEU A 52 -7.92 1.78 -19.86
N ALA A 53 -8.03 3.08 -19.66
CA ALA A 53 -8.01 4.07 -20.73
C ALA A 53 -6.61 4.71 -20.77
N LEU A 54 -5.84 4.42 -21.81
CA LEU A 54 -4.50 4.93 -21.99
C LEU A 54 -4.52 6.15 -22.92
N SER A 55 -3.65 7.12 -22.65
CA SER A 55 -3.44 8.23 -23.56
C SER A 55 -2.92 7.74 -24.92
N PRO A 56 -3.27 8.41 -26.04
CA PRO A 56 -2.84 8.02 -27.38
C PRO A 56 -1.31 8.05 -27.56
N LYS A 57 -0.56 8.78 -26.71
CA LYS A 57 0.91 8.72 -26.65
C LYS A 57 1.47 7.30 -26.43
N TYR A 58 0.69 6.40 -25.84
CA TYR A 58 1.10 5.02 -25.56
C TYR A 58 0.70 4.01 -26.65
N LEU A 59 0.23 4.44 -27.81
CA LEU A 59 -0.20 3.54 -28.89
C LEU A 59 0.88 2.51 -29.28
N GLN A 60 2.13 2.97 -29.41
CA GLN A 60 3.29 2.14 -29.74
C GLN A 60 3.98 1.53 -28.51
N LYS A 61 3.58 1.96 -27.30
CA LYS A 61 4.20 1.58 -26.02
C LYS A 61 3.15 1.23 -24.98
N LYS A 62 2.19 0.37 -25.34
CA LYS A 62 1.04 0.01 -24.49
C LYS A 62 1.48 -0.45 -23.09
N ARG A 63 2.52 -1.29 -23.00
CA ARG A 63 3.09 -1.77 -21.73
C ARG A 63 3.55 -0.64 -20.81
N SER A 64 4.22 0.38 -21.35
CA SER A 64 4.68 1.53 -20.56
C SER A 64 3.51 2.35 -20.03
N GLY A 65 2.46 2.56 -20.84
CA GLY A 65 1.26 3.27 -20.42
C GLY A 65 0.50 2.52 -19.32
N ILE A 66 0.41 1.19 -19.44
CA ILE A 66 -0.19 0.34 -18.41
C ILE A 66 0.58 0.45 -17.10
N GLN A 67 1.91 0.33 -17.14
CA GLN A 67 2.75 0.43 -15.95
C GLN A 67 2.60 1.78 -15.27
N GLU A 68 2.57 2.88 -16.02
CA GLU A 68 2.39 4.23 -15.46
C GLU A 68 1.02 4.41 -14.81
N GLN A 69 -0.03 3.90 -15.45
CA GLN A 69 -1.38 3.94 -14.91
C GLN A 69 -1.50 3.10 -13.64
N LEU A 70 -0.96 1.88 -13.65
CA LEU A 70 -0.91 1.03 -12.47
C LEU A 70 -0.10 1.72 -11.37
N ASN A 71 1.08 2.26 -11.67
CA ASN A 71 1.97 2.96 -10.73
C ASN A 71 1.29 4.12 -10.00
N THR A 72 0.39 4.83 -10.67
CA THR A 72 -0.38 5.93 -10.09
C THR A 72 -1.44 5.44 -9.10
N GLU A 73 -1.91 4.21 -9.26
CA GLU A 73 -2.87 3.56 -8.36
C GLU A 73 -2.23 2.76 -7.23
N LEU A 74 -0.94 2.42 -7.30
CA LEU A 74 -0.26 1.76 -6.17
C LEU A 74 -0.31 2.62 -4.93
N LEU A 75 -0.42 1.95 -3.79
CA LEU A 75 -0.47 2.56 -2.46
C LEU A 75 -1.68 3.49 -2.27
N ARG A 76 -2.63 3.51 -3.21
CA ARG A 76 -3.91 4.24 -3.10
C ARG A 76 -5.05 3.27 -2.94
N TYR A 77 -5.92 3.52 -1.96
CA TYR A 77 -7.10 2.70 -1.75
C TYR A 77 -7.97 2.67 -3.03
N SER A 78 -8.29 1.47 -3.49
CA SER A 78 -9.15 1.25 -4.64
C SER A 78 -10.43 0.58 -4.17
N THR A 79 -11.57 1.23 -4.44
CA THR A 79 -12.89 0.66 -4.13
C THR A 79 -13.14 -0.66 -4.87
N GLY A 80 -12.63 -0.79 -6.10
CA GLY A 80 -12.76 -2.00 -6.91
C GLY A 80 -11.91 -3.18 -6.44
N LEU A 81 -10.88 -2.95 -5.61
CA LEU A 81 -10.09 -4.02 -4.96
C LEU A 81 -10.44 -4.18 -3.47
N SER A 82 -11.33 -3.31 -2.96
CA SER A 82 -11.65 -3.19 -1.53
C SER A 82 -10.41 -3.15 -0.63
N GLY A 83 -9.36 -2.46 -1.08
CA GLY A 83 -8.06 -2.50 -0.42
C GLY A 83 -7.02 -1.63 -1.10
N VAL A 84 -5.80 -1.68 -0.59
CA VAL A 84 -4.67 -0.92 -1.12
C VAL A 84 -3.73 -1.86 -1.88
N PRO A 85 -3.58 -1.72 -3.20
CA PRO A 85 -2.60 -2.50 -3.95
C PRO A 85 -1.18 -2.04 -3.58
N VAL A 86 -0.39 -2.96 -3.05
CA VAL A 86 0.99 -2.73 -2.59
C VAL A 86 1.99 -2.99 -3.71
N SER A 87 1.73 -4.01 -4.53
CA SER A 87 2.56 -4.38 -5.68
C SER A 87 1.73 -5.13 -6.71
N TYR A 88 2.24 -5.23 -7.93
CA TYR A 88 1.63 -5.98 -9.02
C TYR A 88 2.67 -6.75 -9.82
N ASP A 89 2.25 -7.84 -10.47
CA ASP A 89 3.07 -8.60 -11.39
C ASP A 89 2.21 -9.27 -12.48
N ASN A 90 2.87 -9.95 -13.43
CA ASN A 90 2.26 -10.83 -14.42
C ASN A 90 1.18 -10.14 -15.28
N ILE A 91 1.49 -8.94 -15.78
CA ILE A 91 0.57 -8.16 -16.61
C ILE A 91 0.31 -8.87 -17.95
N LYS A 92 -0.94 -9.29 -18.17
CA LYS A 92 -1.43 -9.88 -19.42
C LYS A 92 -2.43 -8.93 -20.07
N LEU A 93 -2.30 -8.70 -21.38
CA LEU A 93 -3.35 -8.03 -22.13
C LEU A 93 -4.43 -9.07 -22.47
N ILE A 94 -5.66 -8.78 -22.08
CA ILE A 94 -6.82 -9.58 -22.49
C ILE A 94 -7.39 -8.93 -23.75
N GLY A 95 -6.93 -9.41 -24.90
CA GLY A 95 -7.31 -8.91 -26.22
C GLY A 95 -6.09 -8.58 -27.07
N GLU A 96 -6.17 -8.90 -28.37
CA GLU A 96 -5.09 -8.67 -29.33
C GLU A 96 -5.01 -7.19 -29.75
N LEU A 97 -6.17 -6.53 -29.87
CA LEU A 97 -6.28 -5.12 -30.24
C LEU A 97 -6.78 -4.27 -29.07
N ALA A 98 -6.42 -3.00 -29.15
CA ALA A 98 -6.91 -1.97 -28.24
C ALA A 98 -7.95 -1.15 -28.99
N ASP A 99 -9.06 -0.85 -28.34
CA ASP A 99 -10.18 -0.16 -28.98
C ASP A 99 -10.03 1.34 -28.79
N ILE A 100 -10.39 2.12 -29.80
CA ILE A 100 -10.47 3.58 -29.70
C ILE A 100 -11.89 3.92 -30.10
N TYR A 101 -12.64 4.52 -29.17
CA TYR A 101 -13.98 5.02 -29.47
C TYR A 101 -13.87 6.40 -30.12
N ASP A 102 -14.69 6.66 -31.13
CA ASP A 102 -14.63 7.86 -31.97
C ASP A 102 -14.67 9.18 -31.17
N ASP A 103 -15.37 9.19 -30.04
CA ASP A 103 -15.55 10.38 -29.20
C ASP A 103 -14.48 10.56 -28.11
N LEU A 104 -13.77 9.49 -27.74
CA LEU A 104 -12.99 9.47 -26.50
C LEU A 104 -11.49 9.62 -26.70
N GLY A 105 -10.95 9.42 -27.90
CA GLY A 105 -9.53 9.64 -28.25
C GLY A 105 -8.49 8.88 -27.40
N HIS A 106 -8.95 8.14 -26.40
CA HIS A 106 -8.19 7.30 -25.51
C HIS A 106 -8.22 5.87 -26.02
N ILE A 107 -7.18 5.14 -25.70
CA ILE A 107 -7.01 3.75 -26.08
C ILE A 107 -7.54 2.89 -24.93
N HIS A 108 -8.62 2.18 -25.18
CA HIS A 108 -9.31 1.30 -24.27
C HIS A 108 -8.67 -0.09 -24.33
N VAL A 109 -8.07 -0.54 -23.24
CA VAL A 109 -7.45 -1.87 -23.13
C VAL A 109 -7.95 -2.62 -21.92
N ASN A 110 -8.16 -3.91 -22.07
CA ASN A 110 -8.41 -4.80 -20.95
C ASN A 110 -7.12 -5.50 -20.56
N ILE A 111 -6.79 -5.45 -19.28
CA ILE A 111 -5.62 -6.12 -18.73
C ILE A 111 -6.03 -7.04 -17.58
N GLU A 112 -5.23 -8.07 -17.37
CA GLU A 112 -5.22 -8.92 -16.18
C GLU A 112 -3.87 -8.76 -15.52
N ALA A 113 -3.85 -8.59 -14.21
CA ALA A 113 -2.60 -8.60 -13.45
C ALA A 113 -2.84 -9.18 -12.06
N ASP A 114 -1.77 -9.72 -11.49
CA ASP A 114 -1.76 -10.24 -10.14
C ASP A 114 -1.38 -9.09 -9.21
N PHE A 115 -2.23 -8.80 -8.23
CA PHE A 115 -2.01 -7.72 -7.26
C PHE A 115 -1.82 -8.29 -5.87
N VAL A 116 -0.83 -7.76 -5.15
CA VAL A 116 -0.74 -7.94 -3.70
C VAL A 116 -1.50 -6.78 -3.06
N ILE A 117 -2.60 -7.08 -2.39
CA ILE A 117 -3.53 -6.10 -1.84
C ILE A 117 -3.47 -6.18 -0.32
N PHE A 118 -3.25 -5.05 0.32
CA PHE A 118 -3.47 -4.89 1.74
C PHE A 118 -4.97 -4.69 1.99
N ARG A 119 -5.61 -5.72 2.53
CA ARG A 119 -7.05 -5.77 2.83
C ARG A 119 -7.23 -6.14 4.31
N PRO A 120 -7.12 -5.15 5.22
CA PRO A 120 -7.39 -5.40 6.63
C PRO A 120 -8.90 -5.62 6.84
N GLU A 121 -9.24 -6.71 7.51
CA GLU A 121 -10.63 -6.98 7.90
C GLU A 121 -10.93 -6.50 9.32
N TYR A 122 -12.20 -6.21 9.59
CA TYR A 122 -12.65 -5.85 10.92
C TYR A 122 -12.33 -6.96 11.93
N GLY A 123 -11.63 -6.60 13.02
CA GLY A 123 -11.22 -7.54 14.07
C GLY A 123 -9.84 -8.16 13.88
N GLN A 124 -9.13 -7.86 12.79
CA GLN A 124 -7.74 -8.30 12.62
C GLN A 124 -6.77 -7.46 13.46
N LYS A 125 -5.78 -8.13 14.05
CA LYS A 125 -4.64 -7.47 14.71
C LYS A 125 -3.66 -7.03 13.64
N LEU A 126 -3.34 -5.74 13.62
CA LEU A 126 -2.30 -5.17 12.77
C LEU A 126 -1.14 -4.70 13.63
N VAL A 127 0.07 -4.93 13.14
CA VAL A 127 1.29 -4.44 13.78
C VAL A 127 1.74 -3.20 13.04
N ALA A 128 1.90 -2.10 13.76
CA ALA A 128 2.42 -0.85 13.21
C ALA A 128 3.55 -0.33 14.08
N ILE A 129 4.48 0.41 13.46
CA ILE A 129 5.46 1.22 14.17
C ILE A 129 4.80 2.59 14.38
N TYR A 130 4.93 3.14 15.59
CA TYR A 130 4.39 4.46 15.89
C TYR A 130 5.16 5.53 15.07
N GLY A 131 4.43 6.26 14.23
CA GLY A 131 4.93 7.49 13.61
C GLY A 131 4.66 8.66 14.55
N PHE A 132 5.58 9.63 14.62
CA PHE A 132 5.32 10.88 15.33
C PHE A 132 4.22 11.66 14.62
N PHE A 133 2.99 11.54 15.12
CA PHE A 133 1.88 12.40 14.72
C PHE A 133 2.00 13.69 15.52
N GLY A 134 2.40 14.78 14.85
CA GLY A 134 2.57 16.08 15.47
C GLY A 134 1.29 16.55 16.16
N CYS A 135 1.42 16.96 17.43
CA CYS A 135 0.36 17.61 18.16
C CYS A 135 0.07 18.95 17.48
N THR A 136 -1.07 19.10 16.81
CA THR A 136 -1.54 20.41 16.37
C THR A 136 -1.88 21.19 17.64
N ALA A 137 -0.91 21.95 18.15
CA ALA A 137 -1.13 22.88 19.23
C ALA A 137 -2.25 23.83 18.79
N GLY A 138 -3.43 23.68 19.40
CA GLY A 138 -4.53 24.60 19.22
C GLY A 138 -4.01 25.99 19.57
N LEU A 139 -3.93 26.86 18.56
CA LEU A 139 -3.94 28.29 18.78
C LEU A 139 -5.28 28.60 19.44
N VAL A 140 -5.28 28.62 20.77
CA VAL A 140 -6.30 29.28 21.57
C VAL A 140 -6.22 30.75 21.17
N LEU A 141 -7.07 31.16 20.23
CA LEU A 141 -7.37 32.57 20.01
C LEU A 141 -7.99 33.08 21.32
N PRO A 142 -7.37 34.04 22.03
CA PRO A 142 -8.00 34.63 23.19
C PRO A 142 -9.25 35.37 22.70
N SER A 143 -10.41 35.00 23.23
CA SER A 143 -11.68 35.66 22.97
C SER A 143 -11.56 37.15 23.32
N PRO A 144 -11.99 38.09 22.47
CA PRO A 144 -11.98 39.50 22.81
C PRO A 144 -13.05 39.75 23.89
N ARG A 145 -12.63 40.14 25.10
CA ARG A 145 -13.51 40.70 26.11
C ARG A 145 -14.11 42.00 25.57
N LEU A 146 -15.39 41.96 25.23
CA LEU A 146 -16.19 43.18 25.02
C LEU A 146 -16.34 43.93 26.35
N PRO A 147 -16.10 45.24 26.40
CA PRO A 147 -16.40 46.04 27.59
C PRO A 147 -17.91 46.20 27.73
N MET A 148 -18.42 45.89 28.92
CA MET A 148 -19.78 46.24 29.33
C MET A 148 -19.91 47.77 29.40
N GLY A 149 -20.70 48.35 28.49
CA GLY A 149 -21.21 49.71 28.60
C GLY A 149 -22.53 49.71 29.35
N ILE A 150 -22.70 50.72 30.20
CA ILE A 150 -23.94 51.09 30.91
C ILE A 150 -24.67 52.13 30.07
#